data_AF-A0A813G7S5-F1
#
_entry.id   AF-A0A813G7S5-F1
#
_cell.length_a   1.000
_cell.length_b   1.000
_cell.length_c   1.000
_cell.angle_alpha   90.00
_cell.angle_beta   90.00
_cell.angle_gamma   90.00
#
_symmetry.space_group_name_H-M   'P 1'
#
loop_
_entity.id
_entity.type
_entity.pdbx_description
1 polymer ?
#
loop_
_entity_poly.entity_id
_entity_poly.type
_entity_poly.pdbx_seq_one_letter_code
_entity_poly.pdbx_strand_id
1 'polypeptide(L)'
;MLASSYAKFSLPSLAEGFDEVRYEWLGEGEAGDHLRKWILQQKERLVVEGLTPGPWFASKIKAWKEARTSFRHAEFSARAKSDPTLLDLASSSDLSAVKDVHDADGSGMPVYAGFKYEDWLLLSWRYELHLLVHSFASDVADPDRPGIPEDHVAHYFSVYFETKLEPRARLGVDGLDAVVKLLREPVVLSEVRADYRILKSELDKDTPIEAFVLGVEAFRRDRNRRIEAGDESAQLSFPKPQAKQAPHRRAPPAQPALHPVKAKPPAKAPGDFNSTGALGPAATRSPPWKRPEVPETTTTC
;
A
#
# COMPACT_ATOMS: atom_id res chain seq x y z
N MET A 1 -0.60 -26.55 13.71
CA MET A 1 -0.50 -26.64 12.25
C MET A 1 -1.45 -27.71 11.75
N LEU A 2 -2.75 -27.40 11.81
CA LEU A 2 -3.80 -28.35 11.43
C LEU A 2 -3.93 -28.41 9.90
N ALA A 3 -3.87 -27.24 9.25
CA ALA A 3 -4.00 -27.08 7.80
C ALA A 3 -2.97 -27.91 7.00
N SER A 4 -1.70 -27.91 7.43
CA SER A 4 -0.62 -28.63 6.75
C SER A 4 -0.70 -30.16 6.91
N SER A 5 -1.49 -30.64 7.87
CA SER A 5 -1.61 -32.07 8.15
C SER A 5 -2.60 -32.76 7.20
N TYR A 6 -3.66 -32.08 6.75
CA TYR A 6 -4.70 -32.68 5.89
C TYR A 6 -4.18 -33.20 4.56
N ALA A 7 -3.13 -32.59 4.00
CA ALA A 7 -2.51 -33.06 2.77
C ALA A 7 -1.85 -34.46 2.91
N LYS A 8 -1.59 -34.90 4.14
CA LYS A 8 -0.99 -36.20 4.44
C LYS A 8 -2.04 -37.28 4.74
N PHE A 9 -3.32 -36.93 4.72
CA PHE A 9 -4.37 -37.88 5.08
C PHE A 9 -4.61 -38.80 3.90
N SER A 10 -4.52 -40.10 4.15
CA SER A 10 -4.81 -41.17 3.19
C SER A 10 -5.75 -42.19 3.83
N LEU A 11 -6.41 -42.99 2.98
CA LEU A 11 -7.12 -44.16 3.46
C LEU A 11 -6.11 -45.24 3.87
N PRO A 12 -6.44 -46.10 4.85
CA PRO A 12 -5.60 -47.23 5.21
C PRO A 12 -5.31 -48.13 4.02
N SER A 13 -4.07 -48.59 3.89
CA SER A 13 -3.64 -49.50 2.84
C SER A 13 -2.96 -50.74 3.40
N LEU A 14 -3.08 -51.90 2.74
CA LEU A 14 -2.40 -53.14 3.16
C LEU A 14 -0.87 -52.98 3.26
N ALA A 15 -0.29 -52.01 2.53
CA ALA A 15 1.13 -51.69 2.59
C ALA A 15 1.59 -51.16 3.96
N GLU A 16 0.67 -50.66 4.79
CA GLU A 16 0.93 -50.20 6.15
C GLU A 16 0.97 -51.36 7.18
N GLY A 17 0.69 -52.60 6.75
CA GLY A 17 0.74 -53.79 7.59
C GLY A 17 -0.60 -54.17 8.24
N PHE A 18 -1.73 -53.71 7.70
CA PHE A 18 -3.06 -54.15 8.14
C PHE A 18 -3.37 -55.56 7.60
N ASP A 19 -3.94 -56.41 8.45
CA ASP A 19 -4.37 -57.76 8.07
C ASP A 19 -5.54 -57.74 7.06
N GLU A 20 -6.45 -56.76 7.19
CA GLU A 20 -7.60 -56.56 6.29
C GLU A 20 -8.07 -55.10 6.35
N VAL A 21 -8.47 -54.53 5.21
CA VAL A 21 -9.11 -53.20 5.14
C VAL A 21 -10.53 -53.39 4.60
N ARG A 22 -11.53 -53.04 5.42
CA ARG A 22 -12.95 -53.15 5.07
C ARG A 22 -13.56 -51.76 4.90
N TYR A 23 -14.22 -51.54 3.76
CA TYR A 23 -14.99 -50.34 3.51
C TYR A 23 -16.48 -50.62 3.70
N GLU A 24 -16.98 -50.37 4.92
CA GLU A 24 -18.34 -50.77 5.32
C GLU A 24 -19.45 -49.84 4.79
N TRP A 25 -19.14 -48.56 4.58
CA TRP A 25 -20.15 -47.54 4.28
C TRP A 25 -20.19 -47.14 2.79
N LEU A 26 -19.02 -47.10 2.14
CA LEU A 26 -18.83 -46.75 0.73
C LEU A 26 -17.80 -47.70 0.13
N GLY A 27 -17.81 -47.95 -1.18
CA GLY A 27 -16.73 -48.73 -1.82
C GLY A 27 -15.38 -48.01 -1.76
N GLU A 28 -14.25 -48.71 -1.94
CA GLU A 28 -12.89 -48.15 -1.88
C GLU A 28 -12.73 -46.86 -2.72
N GLY A 29 -13.19 -46.88 -3.97
CA GLY A 29 -13.12 -45.72 -4.87
C GLY A 29 -13.94 -44.53 -4.37
N GLU A 30 -15.18 -44.78 -3.94
CA GLU A 30 -16.09 -43.74 -3.42
C GLU A 30 -15.61 -43.17 -2.08
N ALA A 31 -15.03 -44.01 -1.22
CA ALA A 31 -14.38 -43.59 0.01
C ALA A 31 -13.18 -42.68 -0.28
N GLY A 32 -12.39 -43.01 -1.32
CA GLY A 32 -11.26 -42.19 -1.78
C GLY A 32 -11.72 -40.82 -2.28
N ASP A 33 -12.78 -40.78 -3.08
CA ASP A 33 -13.38 -39.53 -3.57
C ASP A 33 -13.97 -38.69 -2.43
N HIS A 34 -14.61 -39.34 -1.46
CA HIS A 34 -15.13 -38.67 -0.27
C HIS A 34 -14.01 -38.01 0.54
N LEU A 35 -12.91 -38.73 0.81
CA LEU A 35 -11.77 -38.19 1.53
C LEU A 35 -11.13 -37.02 0.77
N ARG A 36 -10.92 -37.16 -0.55
CA ARG A 36 -10.40 -36.06 -1.39
C ARG A 36 -11.27 -34.82 -1.31
N LYS A 37 -12.60 -34.97 -1.46
CA LYS A 37 -13.56 -33.87 -1.35
C LYS A 37 -13.49 -33.20 0.03
N TRP A 38 -13.40 -34.00 1.10
CA TRP A 38 -13.29 -33.47 2.45
C TRP A 38 -11.97 -32.72 2.68
N ILE A 39 -10.83 -33.25 2.19
CA ILE A 39 -9.52 -32.57 2.26
C ILE A 39 -9.59 -31.22 1.55
N LEU A 40 -10.17 -31.16 0.34
CA LEU A 40 -10.38 -29.90 -0.37
C LEU A 40 -11.21 -28.92 0.45
N GLN A 41 -12.33 -29.36 1.05
CA GLN A 41 -13.14 -28.50 1.93
C GLN A 41 -12.37 -27.97 3.15
N GLN A 42 -11.48 -28.78 3.74
CA GLN A 42 -10.60 -28.30 4.81
C GLN A 42 -9.60 -27.27 4.30
N LYS A 43 -9.03 -27.47 3.11
CA LYS A 43 -8.13 -26.49 2.46
C LYS A 43 -8.84 -25.17 2.19
N GLU A 44 -10.09 -25.21 1.75
CA GLU A 44 -10.93 -24.02 1.50
C GLU A 44 -11.19 -23.22 2.79
N ARG A 45 -11.51 -23.90 3.89
CA ARG A 45 -11.88 -23.28 5.16
C ARG A 45 -10.70 -22.76 5.97
N LEU A 46 -9.54 -23.39 5.84
CA LEU A 46 -8.40 -23.11 6.69
C LEU A 46 -7.34 -22.28 5.98
N VAL A 47 -6.87 -21.27 6.70
CA VAL A 47 -5.72 -20.47 6.33
C VAL A 47 -4.46 -21.33 6.29
N VAL A 48 -3.66 -21.13 5.25
CA VAL A 48 -2.28 -21.64 5.17
C VAL A 48 -1.42 -20.93 6.21
N GLU A 49 -1.07 -21.65 7.27
CA GLU A 49 -0.22 -21.17 8.35
C GLU A 49 1.25 -21.06 7.88
N GLY A 50 1.98 -20.04 8.35
CA GLY A 50 3.43 -19.90 8.11
C GLY A 50 3.82 -19.38 6.72
N LEU A 51 2.86 -18.89 5.94
CA LEU A 51 3.14 -18.26 4.65
C LEU A 51 3.92 -16.96 4.85
N THR A 52 4.99 -16.78 4.09
CA THR A 52 5.77 -15.54 4.05
C THR A 52 5.91 -15.08 2.59
N PRO A 53 6.06 -13.77 2.34
CA PRO A 53 6.15 -13.27 0.98
C PRO A 53 7.41 -13.76 0.26
N GLY A 54 7.23 -14.38 -0.90
CA GLY A 54 8.32 -14.89 -1.70
C GLY A 54 9.18 -13.79 -2.38
N PRO A 55 10.30 -14.20 -3.00
CA PRO A 55 11.23 -13.27 -3.66
C PRO A 55 10.58 -12.50 -4.83
N TRP A 56 9.60 -13.12 -5.52
CA TRP A 56 8.86 -12.46 -6.58
C TRP A 56 8.06 -11.25 -6.06
N PHE A 57 7.31 -11.44 -4.97
CA PHE A 57 6.58 -10.35 -4.33
C PHE A 57 7.52 -9.23 -3.88
N ALA A 58 8.60 -9.59 -3.18
CA ALA A 58 9.58 -8.63 -2.66
C ALA A 58 10.19 -7.76 -3.79
N SER A 59 10.49 -8.36 -4.94
CA SER A 59 10.94 -7.63 -6.12
C SER A 59 9.87 -6.69 -6.68
N LYS A 60 8.65 -7.19 -6.91
CA LYS A 60 7.56 -6.41 -7.52
C LYS A 60 7.06 -5.29 -6.62
N ILE A 61 6.98 -5.50 -5.30
CA ILE A 61 6.56 -4.47 -4.35
C ILE A 61 7.62 -3.37 -4.20
N LYS A 62 8.90 -3.70 -4.36
CA LYS A 62 9.98 -2.71 -4.42
C LYS A 62 9.86 -1.87 -5.69
N ALA A 63 9.72 -2.50 -6.86
CA ALA A 63 9.52 -1.81 -8.12
C ALA A 63 8.27 -0.91 -8.09
N TRP A 64 7.18 -1.37 -7.46
CA TRP A 64 5.98 -0.56 -7.24
C TRP A 64 6.23 0.69 -6.41
N LYS A 65 6.97 0.58 -5.30
CA LYS A 65 7.31 1.71 -4.44
C LYS A 65 8.16 2.73 -5.21
N GLU A 66 9.11 2.27 -6.02
CA GLU A 66 9.95 3.12 -6.87
C GLU A 66 9.12 3.82 -7.95
N ALA A 67 8.27 3.09 -8.67
CA ALA A 67 7.34 3.66 -9.66
C ALA A 67 6.39 4.70 -9.04
N ARG A 68 5.85 4.42 -7.85
CA ARG A 68 5.02 5.38 -7.09
C ARG A 68 5.75 6.69 -6.79
N THR A 69 7.06 6.64 -6.57
CA THR A 69 7.86 7.85 -6.38
C THR A 69 8.13 8.58 -7.69
N SER A 70 8.35 7.86 -8.81
CA SER A 70 8.55 8.49 -10.12
C SER A 70 7.27 9.19 -10.60
N PHE A 71 6.09 8.66 -10.29
CA PHE A 71 4.82 9.32 -10.63
C PHE A 71 4.61 10.70 -9.99
N ARG A 72 5.40 11.05 -8.95
CA ARG A 72 5.36 12.39 -8.32
C ARG A 72 6.22 13.38 -9.12
N HIS A 73 5.73 13.81 -10.28
CA HIS A 73 6.35 14.90 -11.02
C HIS A 73 5.79 16.27 -10.59
N ALA A 74 6.55 16.97 -9.74
CA ALA A 74 6.24 18.34 -9.32
C ALA A 74 6.16 19.31 -10.52
N GLU A 75 6.98 19.08 -11.55
CA GLU A 75 7.02 19.87 -12.78
C GLU A 75 5.71 19.77 -13.58
N PHE A 76 5.17 18.56 -13.74
CA PHE A 76 3.85 18.35 -14.35
C PHE A 76 2.77 19.12 -13.58
N SER A 77 2.77 19.00 -12.25
CA SER A 77 1.77 19.66 -11.40
C SER A 77 1.80 21.19 -11.53
N ALA A 78 2.95 21.78 -11.88
CA ALA A 78 3.06 23.21 -12.17
C ALA A 78 2.53 23.54 -13.57
N ARG A 79 2.90 22.73 -14.58
CA ARG A 79 2.53 22.94 -15.98
C ARG A 79 1.03 22.75 -16.25
N ALA A 80 0.39 21.75 -15.64
CA ALA A 80 -1.06 21.56 -15.73
C ALA A 80 -1.86 22.67 -15.03
N LYS A 81 -1.27 23.35 -14.03
CA LYS A 81 -1.88 24.54 -13.41
C LYS A 81 -1.75 25.77 -14.29
N SER A 82 -0.64 25.93 -15.01
CA SER A 82 -0.45 27.08 -15.91
C SER A 82 -1.29 26.99 -17.17
N ASP A 83 -1.50 25.78 -17.70
CA ASP A 83 -2.34 25.57 -18.87
C ASP A 83 -3.26 24.34 -18.68
N PRO A 84 -4.50 24.55 -18.23
CA PRO A 84 -5.48 23.47 -18.04
C PRO A 84 -5.87 22.75 -19.33
N THR A 85 -5.69 23.38 -20.51
CA THR A 85 -6.06 22.75 -21.79
C THR A 85 -5.19 21.55 -22.12
N LEU A 86 -3.98 21.50 -21.57
CA LEU A 86 -3.08 20.35 -21.68
C LEU A 86 -3.70 19.08 -21.07
N LEU A 87 -4.56 19.22 -20.04
CA LEU A 87 -5.23 18.08 -19.43
C LEU A 87 -6.30 17.48 -20.35
N ASP A 88 -6.96 18.33 -21.13
CA ASP A 88 -7.98 17.93 -22.10
C ASP A 88 -7.33 17.24 -23.31
N LEU A 89 -6.24 17.82 -23.83
CA LEU A 89 -5.41 17.20 -24.87
C LEU A 89 -4.91 15.82 -24.44
N ALA A 90 -4.33 15.70 -23.24
CA ALA A 90 -3.85 14.44 -22.69
C ALA A 90 -4.98 13.41 -22.47
N SER A 91 -6.23 13.87 -22.29
CA SER A 91 -7.40 13.02 -22.14
C SER A 91 -7.98 12.55 -23.48
N SER A 92 -7.60 13.18 -24.60
CA SER A 92 -8.07 12.87 -25.95
C SER A 92 -7.20 11.86 -26.71
N SER A 93 -5.96 11.63 -26.27
CA SER A 93 -4.99 10.74 -26.93
C SER A 93 -5.44 9.28 -26.97
N ASP A 94 -5.04 8.52 -27.98
CA ASP A 94 -5.30 7.08 -28.03
C ASP A 94 -4.38 6.32 -27.05
N LEU A 95 -4.98 5.76 -25.99
CA LEU A 95 -4.26 5.03 -24.94
C LEU A 95 -3.53 3.78 -25.48
N SER A 96 -4.04 3.17 -26.54
CA SER A 96 -3.45 1.95 -27.10
C SER A 96 -2.13 2.23 -27.85
N ALA A 97 -1.93 3.47 -28.30
CA ALA A 97 -0.73 3.89 -29.02
C ALA A 97 0.35 4.51 -28.11
N VAL A 98 0.09 4.64 -26.80
CA VAL A 98 1.03 5.23 -25.85
C VAL A 98 2.23 4.30 -25.65
N LYS A 99 3.43 4.82 -25.95
CA LYS A 99 4.71 4.10 -25.78
C LYS A 99 5.35 4.37 -24.42
N ASP A 100 5.13 5.56 -23.85
CA ASP A 100 5.65 5.97 -22.55
C ASP A 100 4.52 6.61 -21.73
N VAL A 101 4.26 6.05 -20.55
CA VAL A 101 3.23 6.57 -19.64
C VAL A 101 3.60 7.90 -19.00
N HIS A 102 4.89 8.27 -19.03
CA HIS A 102 5.39 9.57 -18.57
C HIS A 102 5.35 10.65 -19.65
N ASP A 103 5.16 10.26 -20.91
CA ASP A 103 5.11 11.16 -22.07
C ASP A 103 4.12 10.65 -23.14
N ALA A 104 2.83 10.83 -22.86
CA ALA A 104 1.75 10.33 -23.70
C ALA A 104 1.63 11.07 -25.03
N ASP A 105 2.11 12.31 -25.13
CA ASP A 105 1.92 13.20 -26.29
C ASP A 105 3.24 13.64 -26.95
N GLY A 106 4.40 13.16 -26.46
CA GLY A 106 5.72 13.59 -26.93
C GLY A 106 6.15 14.96 -26.42
N SER A 107 5.34 15.60 -25.57
CA SER A 107 5.59 16.92 -24.99
C SER A 107 5.89 16.86 -23.49
N GLY A 108 6.01 15.66 -22.92
CA GLY A 108 6.22 15.41 -21.50
C GLY A 108 4.94 15.41 -20.67
N MET A 109 3.77 15.17 -21.27
CA MET A 109 2.52 15.03 -20.51
C MET A 109 2.27 13.57 -20.15
N PRO A 110 2.29 13.19 -18.86
CA PRO A 110 2.05 11.81 -18.46
C PRO A 110 0.58 11.41 -18.65
N VAL A 111 0.32 10.13 -18.88
CA VAL A 111 -1.03 9.55 -18.97
C VAL A 111 -1.86 9.84 -17.72
N TYR A 112 -1.23 9.77 -16.55
CA TYR A 112 -1.86 9.99 -15.26
C TYR A 112 -1.92 11.46 -14.84
N ALA A 113 -1.70 12.39 -15.78
CA ALA A 113 -1.80 13.83 -15.55
C ALA A 113 -3.10 14.23 -14.84
N GLY A 114 -4.22 13.63 -15.27
CA GLY A 114 -5.55 13.91 -14.73
C GLY A 114 -5.92 13.17 -13.44
N PHE A 115 -5.00 12.38 -12.85
CA PHE A 115 -5.34 11.53 -11.71
C PHE A 115 -5.62 12.35 -10.45
N LYS A 116 -6.80 12.12 -9.88
CA LYS A 116 -7.17 12.63 -8.56
C LYS A 116 -6.82 11.62 -7.48
N TYR A 117 -7.08 12.00 -6.22
CA TYR A 117 -6.86 11.13 -5.07
C TYR A 117 -7.48 9.74 -5.26
N GLU A 118 -8.69 9.71 -5.81
CA GLU A 118 -9.47 8.51 -6.07
C GLU A 118 -8.80 7.62 -7.11
N ASP A 119 -8.30 8.20 -8.22
CA ASP A 119 -7.61 7.45 -9.28
C ASP A 119 -6.28 6.87 -8.78
N TRP A 120 -5.55 7.62 -7.96
CA TRP A 120 -4.33 7.13 -7.31
C TRP A 120 -4.61 5.97 -6.35
N LEU A 121 -5.75 5.99 -5.67
CA LEU A 121 -6.12 4.91 -4.75
C LEU A 121 -6.57 3.66 -5.51
N LEU A 122 -7.35 3.84 -6.59
CA LEU A 122 -7.71 2.77 -7.51
C LEU A 122 -6.46 2.10 -8.09
N LEU A 123 -5.51 2.86 -8.61
CA LEU A 123 -4.26 2.31 -9.14
C LEU A 123 -3.52 1.45 -8.10
N SER A 124 -3.41 1.95 -6.86
CA SER A 124 -2.80 1.20 -5.77
C SER A 124 -3.50 -0.13 -5.54
N TRP A 125 -4.82 -0.11 -5.34
CA TRP A 125 -5.55 -1.33 -4.97
C TRP A 125 -5.64 -2.32 -6.12
N ARG A 126 -5.77 -1.84 -7.36
CA ARG A 126 -5.71 -2.69 -8.56
C ARG A 126 -4.40 -3.46 -8.64
N TYR A 127 -3.27 -2.77 -8.45
CA TYR A 127 -1.95 -3.39 -8.52
C TYR A 127 -1.62 -4.24 -7.29
N GLU A 128 -1.92 -3.75 -6.09
CA GLU A 128 -1.63 -4.44 -4.82
C GLU A 128 -2.43 -5.75 -4.70
N LEU A 129 -3.71 -5.77 -5.05
CA LEU A 129 -4.50 -7.01 -5.05
C LEU A 129 -4.07 -7.99 -6.15
N HIS A 130 -3.64 -7.49 -7.31
CA HIS A 130 -3.05 -8.31 -8.36
C HIS A 130 -1.77 -9.00 -7.88
N LEU A 131 -0.85 -8.25 -7.26
CA LEU A 131 0.35 -8.82 -6.66
C LEU A 131 0.02 -9.84 -5.58
N LEU A 132 -0.96 -9.56 -4.73
CA LEU A 132 -1.37 -10.46 -3.65
C LEU A 132 -1.77 -11.83 -4.18
N VAL A 133 -2.68 -11.86 -5.17
CA VAL A 133 -3.21 -13.11 -5.74
C VAL A 133 -2.10 -13.95 -6.35
N HIS A 134 -1.23 -13.34 -7.17
CA HIS A 134 -0.16 -14.05 -7.85
C HIS A 134 0.95 -14.50 -6.92
N SER A 135 1.25 -13.71 -5.88
CA SER A 135 2.23 -14.09 -4.86
C SER A 135 1.71 -15.25 -4.03
N PHE A 136 0.46 -15.18 -3.58
CA PHE A 136 -0.17 -16.27 -2.85
C PHE A 136 -0.14 -17.58 -3.63
N ALA A 137 -0.55 -17.56 -4.90
CA ALA A 137 -0.56 -18.76 -5.74
C ALA A 137 0.86 -19.34 -5.90
N SER A 138 1.88 -18.48 -6.04
CA SER A 138 3.27 -18.89 -6.19
C SER A 138 3.86 -19.46 -4.90
N ASP A 139 3.58 -18.81 -3.76
CA ASP A 139 4.20 -19.13 -2.47
C ASP A 139 3.52 -20.34 -1.81
N VAL A 140 2.22 -20.54 -2.04
CA VAL A 140 1.50 -21.74 -1.60
C VAL A 140 1.84 -22.96 -2.46
N ALA A 141 2.05 -22.76 -3.76
CA ALA A 141 2.42 -23.80 -4.73
C ALA A 141 1.50 -25.05 -4.71
N ASP A 142 0.21 -24.86 -4.40
CA ASP A 142 -0.80 -25.93 -4.35
C ASP A 142 -1.78 -25.76 -5.53
N PRO A 143 -1.81 -26.70 -6.50
CA PRO A 143 -2.72 -26.59 -7.65
C PRO A 143 -4.20 -26.64 -7.26
N ASP A 144 -4.53 -27.19 -6.07
CA ASP A 144 -5.90 -27.20 -5.54
C ASP A 144 -6.33 -25.84 -4.99
N ARG A 145 -5.41 -24.86 -4.91
CA ARG A 145 -5.66 -23.49 -4.42
C ARG A 145 -5.35 -22.46 -5.50
N PRO A 146 -6.16 -22.37 -6.58
CA PRO A 146 -5.90 -21.50 -7.72
C PRO A 146 -6.15 -19.99 -7.45
N GLY A 147 -6.52 -19.62 -6.22
CA GLY A 147 -6.82 -18.25 -5.81
C GLY A 147 -7.02 -18.17 -4.31
N ILE A 148 -7.27 -16.96 -3.81
CA ILE A 148 -7.41 -16.71 -2.37
C ILE A 148 -8.88 -16.83 -1.99
N PRO A 149 -9.27 -17.68 -1.01
CA PRO A 149 -10.63 -17.68 -0.48
C PRO A 149 -11.03 -16.28 0.01
N GLU A 150 -12.22 -15.81 -0.37
CA GLU A 150 -12.71 -14.46 -0.05
C GLU A 150 -12.52 -14.10 1.44
N ASP A 151 -12.89 -15.02 2.34
CA ASP A 151 -12.80 -14.85 3.78
C ASP A 151 -11.36 -14.65 4.29
N HIS A 152 -10.37 -15.16 3.54
CA HIS A 152 -8.96 -15.14 3.94
C HIS A 152 -8.17 -14.01 3.28
N VAL A 153 -8.77 -13.25 2.35
CA VAL A 153 -8.08 -12.16 1.65
C VAL A 153 -7.52 -11.12 2.61
N ALA A 154 -8.28 -10.73 3.63
CA ALA A 154 -7.82 -9.75 4.63
C ALA A 154 -6.61 -10.27 5.46
N HIS A 155 -6.59 -11.57 5.75
CA HIS A 155 -5.47 -12.21 6.43
C HIS A 155 -4.20 -12.15 5.56
N TYR A 156 -4.28 -12.63 4.32
CA TYR A 156 -3.11 -12.64 3.43
C TYR A 156 -2.65 -11.24 3.05
N PHE A 157 -3.57 -10.29 2.85
CA PHE A 157 -3.18 -8.90 2.66
C PHE A 157 -2.33 -8.38 3.83
N SER A 158 -2.68 -8.74 5.07
CA SER A 158 -1.90 -8.37 6.26
C SER A 158 -0.54 -9.04 6.32
N VAL A 159 -0.43 -10.29 5.86
CA VAL A 159 0.84 -11.03 5.79
C VAL A 159 1.78 -10.41 4.75
N TYR A 160 1.27 -10.08 3.56
CA TYR A 160 2.10 -9.59 2.45
C TYR A 160 2.47 -8.11 2.54
N PHE A 161 1.52 -7.27 2.95
CA PHE A 161 1.72 -5.82 2.97
C PHE A 161 2.02 -5.26 4.36
N GLU A 162 2.02 -6.10 5.40
CA GLU A 162 2.21 -5.71 6.80
C GLU A 162 1.24 -4.60 7.23
N THR A 163 0.05 -4.58 6.62
CA THR A 163 -1.00 -3.58 6.85
C THR A 163 -2.38 -4.20 6.71
N LYS A 164 -3.37 -3.64 7.41
CA LYS A 164 -4.74 -4.16 7.36
C LYS A 164 -5.43 -3.75 6.06
N LEU A 165 -6.23 -4.66 5.52
CA LEU A 165 -7.16 -4.34 4.44
C LEU A 165 -8.36 -3.61 5.04
N GLU A 166 -8.54 -2.33 4.71
CA GLU A 166 -9.60 -1.49 5.28
C GLU A 166 -10.48 -0.86 4.18
N PRO A 167 -11.36 -1.63 3.51
CA PRO A 167 -12.20 -1.14 2.40
C PRO A 167 -13.05 0.07 2.76
N ARG A 168 -13.72 0.03 3.92
CA ARG A 168 -14.60 1.10 4.37
C ARG A 168 -13.85 2.40 4.60
N ALA A 169 -12.69 2.33 5.26
CA ALA A 169 -11.90 3.50 5.61
C ALA A 169 -11.16 4.11 4.41
N ARG A 170 -10.86 3.32 3.37
CA ARG A 170 -10.07 3.76 2.22
C ARG A 170 -10.93 4.07 0.99
N LEU A 171 -11.87 3.21 0.65
CA LEU A 171 -12.70 3.31 -0.55
C LEU A 171 -14.16 3.71 -0.24
N GLY A 172 -14.57 3.72 1.02
CA GLY A 172 -15.96 4.03 1.40
C GLY A 172 -16.95 2.92 1.09
N VAL A 173 -16.47 1.71 0.79
CA VAL A 173 -17.30 0.53 0.49
C VAL A 173 -17.06 -0.58 1.51
N ASP A 174 -18.08 -1.38 1.77
CA ASP A 174 -18.02 -2.50 2.72
C ASP A 174 -17.95 -3.84 1.98
N GLY A 175 -17.04 -4.72 2.42
CA GLY A 175 -16.89 -6.07 1.87
C GLY A 175 -16.08 -6.14 0.57
N LEU A 176 -15.53 -7.33 0.28
CA LEU A 176 -14.66 -7.54 -0.87
C LEU A 176 -15.41 -7.48 -2.20
N ASP A 177 -16.66 -7.94 -2.23
CA ASP A 177 -17.53 -7.86 -3.42
C ASP A 177 -17.71 -6.41 -3.91
N ALA A 178 -17.96 -5.46 -3.01
CA ALA A 178 -18.09 -4.05 -3.36
C ALA A 178 -16.75 -3.44 -3.80
N VAL A 179 -15.63 -3.87 -3.21
CA VAL A 179 -14.27 -3.48 -3.65
C VAL A 179 -14.03 -3.93 -5.07
N VAL A 180 -14.24 -5.21 -5.37
CA VAL A 180 -14.01 -5.77 -6.71
C VAL A 180 -14.90 -5.08 -7.75
N LYS A 181 -16.18 -4.86 -7.45
CA LYS A 181 -17.10 -4.10 -8.31
C LYS A 181 -16.62 -2.67 -8.57
N LEU A 182 -16.12 -1.99 -7.54
CA LEU A 182 -15.58 -0.63 -7.65
C LEU A 182 -14.30 -0.57 -8.47
N LEU A 183 -13.40 -1.54 -8.28
CA LEU A 183 -12.14 -1.64 -9.02
C LEU A 183 -12.37 -2.04 -10.49
N ARG A 184 -13.43 -2.80 -10.79
CA ARG A 184 -13.72 -3.48 -12.07
C ARG A 184 -12.69 -4.52 -12.48
N GLU A 185 -11.47 -4.07 -12.74
CA GLU A 185 -10.32 -4.88 -13.17
C GLU A 185 -9.14 -4.53 -12.27
N PRO A 186 -8.15 -5.41 -12.06
CA PRO A 186 -7.96 -6.70 -12.75
C PRO A 186 -8.38 -7.92 -11.95
N VAL A 187 -8.88 -7.72 -10.73
CA VAL A 187 -9.24 -8.83 -9.83
C VAL A 187 -10.73 -9.08 -9.84
N VAL A 188 -11.11 -10.35 -9.76
CA VAL A 188 -12.51 -10.81 -9.77
C VAL A 188 -12.75 -11.83 -8.66
N LEU A 189 -13.98 -11.85 -8.14
CA LEU A 189 -14.46 -12.93 -7.29
C LEU A 189 -15.10 -14.00 -8.16
N SER A 190 -14.43 -15.15 -8.25
CA SER A 190 -14.92 -16.31 -8.98
C SER A 190 -15.59 -17.27 -8.02
N GLU A 191 -16.86 -17.59 -8.27
CA GLU A 191 -17.58 -18.65 -7.56
C GLU A 191 -17.12 -20.01 -8.08
N VAL A 192 -16.55 -20.83 -7.19
CA VAL A 192 -16.04 -22.16 -7.53
C VAL A 192 -17.06 -23.23 -7.15
N ARG A 193 -17.79 -23.02 -6.06
CA ARG A 193 -18.86 -23.87 -5.53
C ARG A 193 -19.88 -22.97 -4.82
N ALA A 194 -21.08 -23.51 -4.56
CA ALA A 194 -22.07 -22.83 -3.74
C ALA A 194 -21.45 -22.38 -2.41
N ASP A 195 -21.61 -21.09 -2.09
CA ASP A 195 -21.07 -20.42 -0.90
C ASP A 195 -19.53 -20.42 -0.79
N TYR A 196 -18.81 -20.64 -1.89
CA TYR A 196 -17.35 -20.58 -1.91
C TYR A 196 -16.82 -19.80 -3.12
N ARG A 197 -16.31 -18.60 -2.82
CA ARG A 197 -15.72 -17.68 -3.78
C ARG A 197 -14.24 -17.49 -3.51
N ILE A 198 -13.49 -17.32 -4.59
CA ILE A 198 -12.06 -17.02 -4.54
C ILE A 198 -11.74 -15.75 -5.31
N LEU A 199 -10.82 -14.96 -4.79
CA LEU A 199 -10.21 -13.83 -5.47
C LEU A 199 -9.16 -14.33 -6.45
N LYS A 200 -9.29 -13.94 -7.71
CA LYS A 200 -8.36 -14.21 -8.81
C LYS A 200 -8.02 -12.92 -9.54
N SER A 201 -6.90 -12.92 -10.26
CA SER A 201 -6.55 -11.88 -11.23
C SER A 201 -6.84 -12.39 -12.62
N GLU A 202 -7.44 -11.54 -13.46
CA GLU A 202 -7.66 -11.82 -14.88
C GLU A 202 -6.43 -11.48 -15.74
N LEU A 203 -5.55 -10.62 -15.23
CA LEU A 203 -4.29 -10.27 -15.88
C LEU A 203 -3.17 -11.23 -15.51
N ASP A 204 -2.23 -11.41 -16.44
CA ASP A 204 -1.02 -12.23 -16.26
C ASP A 204 -0.14 -11.70 -15.13
N LYS A 205 0.55 -12.61 -14.45
CA LYS A 205 1.42 -12.32 -13.32
C LYS A 205 2.46 -11.25 -13.60
N ASP A 206 3.03 -11.21 -14.79
CA ASP A 206 4.09 -10.28 -15.16
C ASP A 206 3.60 -9.06 -15.95
N THR A 207 2.28 -8.77 -15.87
CA THR A 207 1.70 -7.56 -16.45
C THR A 207 2.43 -6.30 -15.94
N PRO A 208 2.92 -5.43 -16.85
CA PRO A 208 3.70 -4.25 -16.48
C PRO A 208 2.83 -3.20 -15.75
N ILE A 209 3.42 -2.41 -14.84
CA ILE A 209 2.73 -1.38 -14.05
C ILE A 209 2.04 -0.36 -14.97
N GLU A 210 2.65 -0.07 -16.10
CA GLU A 210 2.17 0.81 -17.16
C GLU A 210 0.78 0.41 -17.67
N ALA A 211 0.50 -0.90 -17.78
CA ALA A 211 -0.82 -1.38 -18.19
C ALA A 211 -1.90 -1.03 -17.16
N PHE A 212 -1.58 -1.04 -15.86
CA PHE A 212 -2.50 -0.63 -14.80
C PHE A 212 -2.76 0.88 -14.84
N VAL A 213 -1.73 1.68 -15.12
CA VAL A 213 -1.86 3.13 -15.31
C VAL A 213 -2.81 3.43 -16.47
N LEU A 214 -2.60 2.78 -17.62
CA LEU A 214 -3.47 2.90 -18.80
C LEU A 214 -4.91 2.46 -18.48
N GLY A 215 -5.09 1.34 -17.78
CA GLY A 215 -6.41 0.84 -17.38
C GLY A 215 -7.15 1.75 -16.40
N VAL A 216 -6.44 2.44 -15.49
CA VAL A 216 -7.05 3.44 -14.60
C VAL A 216 -7.41 4.70 -15.37
N GLU A 217 -6.57 5.14 -16.32
CA GLU A 217 -6.89 6.29 -17.16
C GLU A 217 -8.09 6.03 -18.07
N ALA A 218 -8.16 4.85 -18.70
CA ALA A 218 -9.33 4.43 -19.47
C ALA A 218 -10.61 4.46 -18.61
N PHE A 219 -10.52 3.96 -17.37
CA PHE A 219 -11.62 3.98 -16.42
C PHE A 219 -12.01 5.40 -15.99
N ARG A 220 -11.02 6.30 -15.80
CA ARG A 220 -11.26 7.73 -15.51
C ARG A 220 -12.00 8.41 -16.66
N ARG A 221 -11.59 8.17 -17.91
CA ARG A 221 -12.21 8.74 -19.10
C ARG A 221 -13.64 8.25 -19.30
N ASP A 222 -13.89 6.96 -19.14
CA ASP A 222 -15.24 6.39 -19.15
C ASP A 222 -16.14 7.04 -18.09
N ARG A 223 -15.61 7.17 -16.87
CA ARG A 223 -16.31 7.81 -15.76
C ARG A 223 -16.67 9.27 -16.08
N ASN A 224 -15.75 10.05 -16.62
CA ASN A 224 -16.00 11.44 -16.97
C ASN A 224 -17.07 11.56 -18.06
N ARG A 225 -17.03 10.71 -19.10
CA ARG A 225 -18.06 10.68 -20.15
C ARG A 225 -19.45 10.40 -19.59
N ARG A 226 -19.55 9.47 -18.63
CA ARG A 226 -20.82 9.18 -17.93
C ARG A 226 -21.31 10.37 -17.13
N ILE A 227 -20.42 11.04 -16.39
CA ILE A 227 -20.76 12.28 -15.65
C ILE A 227 -21.25 13.37 -16.60
N GLU A 228 -20.57 13.60 -17.73
CA GLU A 228 -20.96 14.59 -18.74
C GLU A 228 -22.30 14.27 -19.40
N ALA A 229 -22.64 12.98 -19.53
CA ALA A 229 -23.95 12.52 -19.98
C ALA A 229 -25.05 12.61 -18.90
N GLY A 230 -24.74 13.10 -17.69
CA GLY A 230 -25.68 13.25 -16.58
C GLY A 230 -25.83 12.03 -15.67
N ASP A 231 -24.98 11.00 -15.82
CA ASP A 231 -24.92 9.88 -14.88
C ASP A 231 -24.06 10.24 -13.66
N GLU A 232 -24.69 10.85 -12.66
CA GLU A 232 -24.04 11.23 -11.40
C GLU A 232 -23.53 10.01 -10.60
N SER A 233 -24.06 8.80 -10.85
CA SER A 233 -23.62 7.58 -10.16
C SER A 233 -22.19 7.18 -10.49
N ALA A 234 -21.64 7.72 -11.58
CA ALA A 234 -20.25 7.53 -11.96
C ALA A 234 -19.27 8.28 -11.04
N GLN A 235 -19.70 9.27 -10.27
CA GLN A 235 -18.79 10.08 -9.45
C GLN A 235 -18.17 9.28 -8.29
N LEU A 236 -16.83 9.32 -8.19
CA LEU A 236 -16.10 8.72 -7.08
C LEU A 236 -15.86 9.74 -5.96
N SER A 237 -16.08 9.29 -4.72
CA SER A 237 -15.79 10.04 -3.51
C SER A 237 -15.28 9.08 -2.45
N PHE A 238 -13.98 9.17 -2.14
CA PHE A 238 -13.35 8.30 -1.15
C PHE A 238 -13.10 9.05 0.17
N PRO A 239 -13.19 8.37 1.33
CA PRO A 239 -12.82 8.97 2.60
C PRO A 239 -11.37 9.43 2.58
N LYS A 240 -11.14 10.73 2.82
CA LYS A 240 -9.79 11.28 2.92
C LYS A 240 -9.29 11.09 4.36
N PRO A 241 -8.05 10.61 4.56
CA PRO A 241 -7.47 10.54 5.89
C PRO A 241 -7.47 11.92 6.53
N GLN A 242 -8.24 12.12 7.59
CA GLN A 242 -8.12 13.33 8.40
C GLN A 242 -6.73 13.31 9.02
N ALA A 243 -5.93 14.36 8.76
CA ALA A 243 -4.72 14.58 9.52
C ALA A 243 -5.13 14.63 11.00
N LYS A 244 -4.64 13.69 11.81
CA LYS A 244 -4.77 13.80 13.27
C LYS A 244 -4.18 15.17 13.61
N GLN A 245 -5.05 16.10 13.99
CA GLN A 245 -4.60 17.39 14.50
C GLN A 245 -3.64 17.05 15.63
N ALA A 246 -2.39 17.49 15.51
CA ALA A 246 -1.45 17.39 16.61
C ALA A 246 -2.17 17.98 17.84
N PRO A 247 -2.20 17.28 18.99
CA PRO A 247 -2.83 17.84 20.17
C PRO A 247 -2.27 19.25 20.35
N HIS A 248 -3.14 20.26 20.33
CA HIS A 248 -2.72 21.62 20.62
C HIS A 248 -1.89 21.55 21.90
N ARG A 249 -0.60 21.84 21.80
CA ARG A 249 0.23 22.07 22.98
C ARG A 249 -0.50 23.17 23.74
N ARG A 250 -1.24 22.80 24.78
CA ARG A 250 -1.70 23.75 25.77
C ARG A 250 -0.45 24.48 26.22
N ALA A 251 -0.41 25.78 26.00
CA ALA A 251 0.62 26.61 26.59
C ALA A 251 0.67 26.28 28.09
N PRO A 252 1.86 26.11 28.69
CA PRO A 252 1.95 25.90 30.12
C PRO A 252 1.21 27.02 30.84
N PRO A 253 0.47 26.73 31.93
CA PRO A 253 -0.29 27.74 32.64
C PRO A 253 0.67 28.86 33.07
N ALA A 254 0.29 30.10 32.72
CA ALA A 254 1.01 31.28 33.16
C ALA A 254 1.09 31.26 34.69
N GLN A 255 2.30 31.31 35.23
CA GLN A 255 2.52 31.45 36.66
C GLN A 255 1.85 32.77 37.12
N PRO A 256 1.09 32.77 38.22
CA PRO A 256 0.52 34.00 38.74
C PRO A 256 1.64 34.95 39.15
N ALA A 257 1.63 36.15 38.59
CA ALA A 257 2.56 37.21 38.94
C ALA A 257 2.40 37.56 40.43
N LEU A 258 3.43 37.28 41.22
CA LEU A 258 3.53 37.79 42.58
C LEU A 258 3.73 39.31 42.52
N HIS A 259 2.76 40.05 43.06
CA HIS A 259 2.89 41.50 43.25
C HIS A 259 4.08 41.80 44.19
N PRO A 260 4.94 42.78 43.87
CA PRO A 260 6.03 43.16 44.75
C PRO A 260 5.49 43.90 45.98
N VAL A 261 5.67 43.28 47.16
CA VAL A 261 5.48 43.92 48.46
C VAL A 261 6.58 44.97 48.66
N LYS A 262 6.18 46.24 48.86
CA LYS A 262 7.11 47.32 49.23
C LYS A 262 7.64 47.10 50.64
N ALA A 263 8.93 46.79 50.78
CA ALA A 263 9.62 46.73 52.07
C ALA A 263 10.05 48.13 52.53
N LYS A 264 9.84 48.40 53.83
CA LYS A 264 10.17 49.63 54.56
C LYS A 264 11.69 49.72 54.85
N PRO A 265 12.32 50.91 54.86
CA PRO A 265 13.77 51.02 55.00
C PRO A 265 14.26 50.81 56.45
N PRO A 266 15.43 50.19 56.66
CA PRO A 266 16.11 50.18 57.95
C PRO A 266 17.03 51.41 58.15
N ALA A 267 17.24 51.78 59.41
CA ALA A 267 18.04 52.90 59.88
C ALA A 267 19.55 52.58 60.00
N LYS A 268 20.39 53.64 59.92
CA LYS A 268 21.86 53.73 60.13
C LYS A 268 22.30 53.17 61.51
N ALA A 269 23.54 52.77 61.82
CA ALA A 269 24.93 53.07 61.36
C ALA A 269 25.88 51.95 61.89
N PRO A 270 27.23 52.11 62.04
CA PRO A 270 28.29 52.69 61.19
C PRO A 270 29.48 51.70 60.99
N GLY A 271 30.48 52.04 60.17
CA GLY A 271 31.85 51.52 60.33
C GLY A 271 32.60 51.05 59.06
N ASP A 272 33.38 51.96 58.50
CA ASP A 272 34.79 51.86 58.06
C ASP A 272 35.33 50.83 57.03
N PHE A 273 36.08 51.44 56.10
CA PHE A 273 37.43 51.11 55.60
C PHE A 273 37.63 50.41 54.23
N ASN A 274 38.22 51.23 53.31
CA ASN A 274 39.23 50.98 52.25
C ASN A 274 38.98 49.92 51.14
N SER A 275 38.93 50.35 49.87
CA SER A 275 40.05 50.44 48.88
C SER A 275 40.45 49.07 48.33
N THR A 276 40.51 48.78 47.04
CA THR A 276 41.29 49.43 45.97
C THR A 276 40.97 48.75 44.63
N GLY A 277 40.96 49.56 43.56
CA GLY A 277 41.46 49.28 42.19
C GLY A 277 40.89 48.11 41.37
N ALA A 278 41.01 48.06 40.05
CA ALA A 278 41.29 49.00 38.98
C ALA A 278 41.17 48.20 37.65
N LEU A 279 40.70 48.86 36.59
CA LEU A 279 41.08 48.69 35.17
C LEU A 279 40.79 47.37 34.41
N GLY A 280 39.92 47.52 33.38
CA GLY A 280 40.38 47.41 31.98
C GLY A 280 40.19 46.08 31.21
N PRO A 281 40.21 46.10 29.86
CA PRO A 281 39.10 45.53 29.07
C PRO A 281 39.46 44.58 27.89
N ALA A 282 38.39 44.10 27.22
CA ALA A 282 38.22 43.87 25.77
C ALA A 282 38.80 42.62 25.04
N ALA A 283 37.86 41.79 24.57
CA ALA A 283 37.62 41.27 23.21
C ALA A 283 38.76 40.70 22.32
N THR A 284 38.51 39.51 21.74
CA THR A 284 39.00 39.12 20.39
C THR A 284 38.10 38.07 19.74
N ARG A 285 37.95 38.19 18.40
CA ARG A 285 37.17 37.37 17.47
C ARG A 285 38.01 36.19 16.94
N SER A 286 37.38 35.09 16.53
CA SER A 286 38.01 33.97 15.80
C SER A 286 37.45 33.81 14.36
N PRO A 287 38.28 33.41 13.36
CA PRO A 287 37.89 33.21 11.95
C PRO A 287 37.61 31.73 11.55
N PRO A 288 37.07 31.46 10.33
CA PRO A 288 36.55 30.15 9.93
C PRO A 288 37.55 29.28 9.14
N TRP A 289 37.39 27.95 9.22
CA TRP A 289 38.24 26.96 8.53
C TRP A 289 37.54 26.31 7.32
N LYS A 290 38.32 26.09 6.24
CA LYS A 290 37.95 25.60 4.90
C LYS A 290 37.99 24.07 4.75
N ARG A 291 37.31 23.58 3.71
CA ARG A 291 37.18 22.19 3.20
C ARG A 291 38.45 21.71 2.45
N PRO A 292 38.81 20.40 2.44
CA PRO A 292 39.86 19.85 1.59
C PRO A 292 39.35 19.29 0.24
N GLU A 293 40.20 19.41 -0.79
CA GLU A 293 40.06 18.94 -2.19
C GLU A 293 40.42 17.46 -2.39
N VAL A 294 39.96 16.93 -3.54
CA VAL A 294 40.15 15.58 -4.09
C VAL A 294 41.33 15.58 -5.09
N PRO A 295 42.11 14.50 -5.25
CA PRO A 295 42.98 14.33 -6.41
C PRO A 295 42.40 13.35 -7.45
N GLU A 296 42.43 13.78 -8.72
CA GLU A 296 42.28 12.98 -9.93
C GLU A 296 43.60 12.29 -10.32
N THR A 297 43.54 11.05 -10.79
CA THR A 297 44.60 10.44 -11.64
C THR A 297 43.99 9.55 -12.72
N THR A 298 43.93 10.10 -13.92
CA THR A 298 44.35 9.57 -15.24
C THR A 298 44.19 8.09 -15.67
N THR A 299 43.58 7.97 -16.86
CA THR A 299 43.44 6.84 -17.80
C THR A 299 44.73 6.48 -18.57
N THR A 300 44.70 5.29 -19.24
CA THR A 300 45.39 4.77 -20.46
C THR A 300 46.28 3.54 -20.14
N CYS A 301 46.22 2.36 -20.78
CA CYS A 301 45.67 1.86 -22.05
C CYS A 301 44.71 0.68 -21.84
#